data_AF-A0A3Q0RHT1-F1
#
_entry.id   AF-A0A3Q0RHT1-F1
#
_cell.length_a   1.000
_cell.length_b   1.000
_cell.length_c   1.000
_cell.angle_alpha   90.00
_cell.angle_beta   90.00
_cell.angle_gamma   90.00
#
_symmetry.space_group_name_H-M   'P 1'
#
loop_
_entity.id
_entity.type
_entity.pdbx_description
1 polymer ?
#
loop_
_entity_poly.entity_id
_entity_poly.type
_entity_poly.pdbx_seq_one_letter_code
_entity_poly.pdbx_strand_id
1 'polypeptide(L)'
;MDAKEVVRCALQIEKFSADRSYGNIMTLLGDLEKSHVTAEQLEATDIVKVLYRLLKTCSDDSVKKTAKSLLSKWKRQYTRDRRGLGVIKLLPLTFFYAVCLHLL
;
A
#
# COMPACT_ATOMS: atom_id res chain seq x y z
N MET A 1 7.82 -0.54 -11.49
CA MET A 1 8.34 0.30 -10.41
C MET A 1 9.30 -0.55 -9.61
N ASP A 2 10.49 -0.06 -9.32
CA ASP A 2 11.47 -0.77 -8.49
C ASP A 2 11.24 -0.53 -6.99
N ALA A 3 11.90 -1.30 -6.13
CA ALA A 3 11.70 -1.21 -4.69
C ALA A 3 12.14 0.16 -4.11
N LYS A 4 13.19 0.79 -4.67
CA LYS A 4 13.66 2.10 -4.22
C LYS A 4 12.64 3.19 -4.54
N GLU A 5 12.00 3.10 -5.70
CA GLU A 5 10.90 3.98 -6.06
C GLU A 5 9.72 3.81 -5.10
N VAL A 6 9.35 2.57 -4.75
CA VAL A 6 8.26 2.30 -3.79
C VAL A 6 8.59 2.89 -2.41
N VAL A 7 9.82 2.73 -1.93
CA VAL A 7 10.30 3.36 -0.68
C VAL A 7 10.20 4.88 -0.78
N ARG A 8 10.61 5.48 -1.90
CA ARG A 8 10.52 6.92 -2.10
C ARG A 8 9.07 7.40 -2.05
N CYS A 9 8.14 6.69 -2.69
CA CYS A 9 6.72 7.03 -2.62
C CYS A 9 6.17 6.92 -1.20
N ALA A 10 6.56 5.90 -0.44
CA ALA A 10 6.16 5.77 0.96
C ALA A 10 6.61 7.00 1.78
N LEU A 11 7.87 7.40 1.67
CA LEU A 11 8.41 8.58 2.37
C LEU A 11 7.72 9.89 1.94
N GLN A 12 7.44 10.04 0.64
CA GLN A 12 6.75 11.23 0.13
C GLN A 12 5.30 11.29 0.59
N ILE A 13 4.58 10.16 0.65
CA ILE A 13 3.21 10.11 1.18
C ILE A 13 3.20 10.51 2.65
N GLU A 14 4.15 10.04 3.47
CA GLU A 14 4.23 10.45 4.88
C GLU A 14 4.47 11.96 5.01
N LYS A 15 5.41 12.50 4.24
CA LYS A 15 5.69 13.94 4.21
C LYS A 15 4.45 14.74 3.82
N PHE A 16 3.82 14.40 2.70
CA PHE A 16 2.63 15.11 2.22
C PHE A 16 1.42 14.93 3.14
N SER A 17 1.35 13.81 3.87
CA SER A 17 0.33 13.62 4.91
C SER A 17 0.54 14.56 6.09
N ALA A 18 1.78 14.80 6.51
CA ALA A 18 2.09 15.79 7.55
C ALA A 18 1.77 17.22 7.09
N ASP A 19 2.08 17.52 5.82
CA ASP A 19 1.83 18.82 5.19
C ASP A 19 0.36 19.01 4.77
N ARG A 20 -0.52 18.00 4.96
CA ARG A 20 -1.92 17.95 4.47
C ARG A 20 -2.05 18.26 2.98
N SER A 21 -1.03 17.90 2.19
CA SER A 21 -0.98 18.12 0.75
C SER A 21 -1.69 16.99 -0.01
N TYR A 22 -3.02 16.96 0.07
CA TYR A 22 -3.83 15.86 -0.46
C TYR A 22 -3.76 15.69 -1.99
N GLY A 23 -3.60 16.79 -2.73
CA GLY A 23 -3.41 16.73 -4.18
C GLY A 23 -2.16 15.94 -4.58
N ASN A 24 -1.03 16.22 -3.92
CA ASN A 24 0.22 15.51 -4.14
C ASN A 24 0.13 14.04 -3.71
N ILE A 25 -0.60 13.75 -2.61
CA ILE A 25 -0.88 12.37 -2.20
C ILE A 25 -1.68 11.64 -3.29
N MET A 26 -2.73 12.26 -3.84
CA MET A 26 -3.52 11.63 -4.90
C MET A 26 -2.72 11.34 -6.16
N THR A 27 -1.81 12.23 -6.55
CA THR A 27 -0.88 11.97 -7.65
C THR A 27 -0.04 10.71 -7.39
N LEU A 28 0.59 10.62 -6.21
CA LEU A 28 1.39 9.44 -5.85
C LEU A 28 0.57 8.15 -5.77
N LEU A 29 -0.66 8.21 -5.23
CA LEU A 29 -1.56 7.06 -5.19
C LEU A 29 -1.94 6.60 -6.60
N GLY A 30 -2.18 7.53 -7.53
CA GLY A 30 -2.45 7.23 -8.93
C GLY A 30 -1.25 6.60 -9.64
N ASP A 31 -0.05 7.06 -9.35
CA ASP A 31 1.18 6.48 -9.90
C ASP A 31 1.42 5.06 -9.38
N LEU A 32 1.16 4.82 -8.09
CA LEU A 32 1.21 3.48 -7.49
C LEU A 32 0.13 2.55 -8.06
N GLU A 33 -1.07 3.06 -8.37
CA GLU A 33 -2.14 2.25 -8.95
C GLU A 33 -1.83 1.76 -10.37
N LYS A 34 -1.20 2.62 -11.18
CA LYS A 34 -0.75 2.31 -12.55
C LYS A 34 0.51 1.45 -12.56
N SER A 35 1.32 1.54 -11.51
CA SER A 35 2.56 0.79 -11.37
C SER A 35 2.29 -0.68 -11.05
N HIS A 36 3.13 -1.55 -11.61
CA HIS A 36 3.22 -2.94 -11.15
C HIS A 36 4.11 -3.00 -9.90
N VAL A 37 3.48 -3.13 -8.73
CA VAL A 37 4.11 -3.33 -7.43
C VAL A 37 3.94 -4.80 -7.04
N THR A 38 5.04 -5.52 -6.86
CA THR A 38 5.00 -6.98 -6.59
C THR A 38 4.80 -7.28 -5.10
N ALA A 39 4.41 -8.52 -4.80
CA ALA A 39 4.29 -9.00 -3.42
C ALA A 39 5.60 -8.82 -2.63
N GLU A 40 6.75 -9.11 -3.26
CA GLU A 40 8.07 -8.95 -2.64
C GLU A 40 8.35 -7.49 -2.29
N GLN A 41 7.94 -6.55 -3.13
CA GLN A 41 8.10 -5.12 -2.87
C GLN A 41 7.18 -4.65 -1.74
N LEU A 42 5.96 -5.18 -1.65
CA LEU A 42 5.04 -4.88 -0.55
C LEU A 42 5.55 -5.42 0.79
N GLU A 43 6.24 -6.57 0.78
CA GLU A 43 6.87 -7.14 1.98
C GLU A 43 8.17 -6.42 2.37
N ALA A 44 8.96 -5.98 1.37
CA ALA A 44 10.25 -5.33 1.58
C ALA A 44 10.15 -3.82 1.89
N THR A 45 8.98 -3.20 1.73
CA THR A 45 8.81 -1.76 1.91
C THR A 45 7.68 -1.44 2.90
N ASP A 46 7.78 -0.26 3.52
CA ASP A 46 6.77 0.21 4.49
C ASP A 46 5.51 0.81 3.84
N ILE A 47 5.35 0.71 2.51
CA ILE A 47 4.27 1.40 1.79
C ILE A 47 2.87 1.04 2.33
N VAL A 48 2.63 -0.23 2.65
CA VAL A 48 1.35 -0.71 3.19
C VAL A 48 1.06 -0.06 4.56
N LYS A 49 2.08 0.02 5.40
CA LYS A 49 1.99 0.64 6.74
C LYS A 49 1.75 2.15 6.63
N VAL A 50 2.42 2.81 5.68
CA VAL A 50 2.22 4.23 5.38
C VAL A 50 0.79 4.50 4.93
N LEU A 51 0.27 3.71 3.98
CA LEU A 51 -1.12 3.85 3.51
C LEU A 51 -2.13 3.60 4.64
N TYR A 52 -1.86 2.65 5.52
CA TYR A 52 -2.74 2.43 6.67
C TYR A 52 -2.73 3.59 7.66
N ARG A 53 -1.57 4.17 7.95
CA ARG A 53 -1.48 5.40 8.76
C ARG A 53 -2.23 6.56 8.09
N LEU A 54 -2.05 6.73 6.78
CA LEU A 54 -2.76 7.72 5.98
C LEU A 54 -4.29 7.54 6.12
N LEU A 55 -4.81 6.31 6.07
CA LEU A 55 -6.24 6.07 6.25
C LEU A 55 -6.77 6.48 7.63
N LYS A 56 -5.93 6.42 8.67
CA LYS A 56 -6.29 6.80 10.04
C LYS A 56 -6.23 8.30 10.29
N THR A 57 -5.28 9.00 9.67
CA THR A 57 -5.00 10.42 9.95
C THR A 57 -5.58 11.38 8.91
N CYS A 58 -5.81 10.91 7.68
CA CYS A 58 -6.29 11.75 6.60
C CYS A 58 -7.78 12.10 6.78
N SER A 59 -8.12 13.38 6.63
CA SER A 59 -9.51 13.84 6.62
C SER A 59 -10.14 13.78 5.23
N ASP A 60 -9.34 13.79 4.16
CA ASP A 60 -9.82 13.79 2.78
C ASP A 60 -10.37 12.43 2.34
N ASP A 61 -11.64 12.39 1.99
CA ASP A 61 -12.33 11.15 1.62
C ASP A 61 -11.92 10.58 0.26
N SER A 62 -11.48 11.43 -0.66
CA SER A 62 -11.00 10.98 -1.97
C SER A 62 -9.68 10.22 -1.84
N VAL A 63 -8.74 10.76 -1.05
CA VAL A 63 -7.48 10.11 -0.69
C VAL A 63 -7.75 8.78 0.00
N LYS A 64 -8.66 8.77 1.00
CA LYS A 64 -9.03 7.55 1.73
C LYS A 64 -9.60 6.47 0.80
N LYS A 65 -10.51 6.84 -0.11
CA LYS A 65 -11.13 5.89 -1.06
C LYS A 65 -10.08 5.26 -1.97
N THR A 66 -9.18 6.07 -2.53
CA THR A 66 -8.12 5.59 -3.44
C THR A 66 -7.12 4.68 -2.72
N ALA A 67 -6.66 5.07 -1.52
CA ALA A 67 -5.76 4.25 -0.73
C ALA A 67 -6.42 2.90 -0.33
N LYS A 68 -7.71 2.89 0.04
CA LYS A 68 -8.47 1.64 0.30
C LYS A 68 -8.57 0.75 -0.94
N SER A 69 -8.85 1.33 -2.10
CA SER A 69 -8.92 0.59 -3.38
C SER A 69 -7.58 -0.07 -3.70
N LEU A 70 -6.48 0.68 -3.55
CA LEU A 70 -5.12 0.21 -3.80
C LEU A 70 -4.74 -0.96 -2.89
N LEU A 71 -4.99 -0.83 -1.58
CA LEU A 71 -4.77 -1.91 -0.62
C LEU A 71 -5.60 -3.17 -0.96
N SER A 72 -6.85 -2.97 -1.39
CA SER A 72 -7.73 -4.07 -1.80
C SER A 72 -7.22 -4.77 -3.08
N LYS A 73 -6.70 -4.01 -4.04
CA LYS A 73 -6.08 -4.53 -5.27
C LYS A 73 -4.84 -5.35 -4.95
N TRP A 74 -3.92 -4.81 -4.15
CA TRP A 74 -2.71 -5.51 -3.72
C TRP A 74 -3.01 -6.77 -2.92
N LYS A 75 -4.02 -6.76 -2.05
CA LYS A 75 -4.50 -7.97 -1.36
C LYS A 75 -4.94 -9.06 -2.35
N ARG A 76 -5.73 -8.69 -3.37
CA ARG A 76 -6.18 -9.65 -4.39
C ARG A 76 -5.01 -10.21 -5.20
N GLN A 77 -4.05 -9.37 -5.57
CA GLN A 77 -2.84 -9.78 -6.29
C GLN A 77 -2.01 -10.74 -5.43
N TYR A 78 -1.71 -10.37 -4.19
CA TYR A 78 -0.97 -11.20 -3.24
C TYR A 78 -1.59 -12.60 -3.06
N THR A 79 -2.91 -12.68 -2.87
CA THR A 79 -3.61 -13.98 -2.71
C THR A 79 -3.63 -14.81 -4.00
N ARG A 80 -3.57 -14.18 -5.18
CA ARG A 80 -3.49 -14.90 -6.46
C ARG A 80 -2.09 -15.45 -6.69
N ASP A 81 -1.06 -14.62 -6.49
CA ASP A 81 0.33 -15.00 -6.73
C ASP A 81 0.75 -16.17 -5.83
N ARG A 82 0.30 -16.18 -4.58
CA ARG A 82 0.58 -17.28 -3.63
C ARG A 82 -0.24 -18.55 -3.85
N ARG A 83 -1.35 -18.50 -4.60
CA ARG A 83 -2.11 -19.72 -4.97
C ARG A 83 -1.46 -20.49 -6.12
N GLY A 84 -0.72 -19.81 -6.99
CA GLY A 84 0.00 -20.44 -8.12
C GLY A 84 1.38 -20.99 -7.75
N LEU A 85 1.97 -20.51 -6.66
CA LEU A 85 3.29 -20.92 -6.18
C LEU A 85 3.09 -21.74 -4.91
N GLY A 86 3.19 -23.07 -5.00
CA GLY A 86 3.13 -24.01 -3.86
C GLY A 86 4.30 -23.85 -2.89
N VAL A 87 4.50 -22.64 -2.35
CA VAL A 87 5.62 -22.25 -1.52
C VAL A 87 5.10 -21.57 -0.25
N ILE A 88 5.23 -22.34 0.83
CA ILE A 88 5.15 -21.90 2.21
C ILE A 88 6.37 -20.99 2.47
N LYS A 89 6.33 -19.73 2.04
CA LYS A 89 7.13 -18.69 2.71
C LYS A 89 6.41 -18.32 4.00
N LEU A 90 6.92 -18.88 5.11
CA LEU A 90 6.57 -18.52 6.47
C LEU A 90 6.85 -17.01 6.67
N LEU A 91 5.76 -16.24 6.70
CA LEU A 91 5.60 -14.85 7.19
C LEU A 91 6.28 -13.71 6.40
N PRO A 92 5.56 -12.57 6.17
CA PRO A 92 4.71 -11.88 7.15
C PRO A 92 3.22 -11.80 6.72
N LEU A 93 2.57 -12.94 6.51
CA LEU A 93 1.11 -13.03 6.39
C LEU A 93 0.38 -12.37 7.56
N THR A 94 0.93 -12.40 8.78
CA THR A 94 0.32 -11.74 9.95
C THR A 94 0.33 -10.23 9.84
N PHE A 95 1.33 -9.61 9.21
CA PHE A 95 1.42 -8.15 9.08
C PHE A 95 0.46 -7.65 8.00
N PHE A 96 0.44 -8.32 6.84
CA PHE A 96 -0.50 -7.96 5.78
C PHE A 96 -1.96 -8.33 6.16
N TYR A 97 -2.21 -9.48 6.80
CA TYR A 97 -3.55 -9.80 7.32
C TYR A 97 -3.98 -8.91 8.49
N ALA A 98 -3.12 -8.60 9.48
CA ALA A 98 -3.53 -7.72 10.57
C ALA A 98 -3.86 -6.30 10.07
N VAL A 99 -3.09 -5.81 9.09
CA VAL A 99 -3.33 -4.48 8.49
C VAL A 99 -4.54 -4.49 7.54
N CYS A 100 -4.79 -5.59 6.80
CA CYS A 100 -5.91 -5.68 5.86
C CYS A 100 -7.23 -6.25 6.45
N LEU A 101 -7.21 -6.96 7.59
CA LEU A 101 -8.41 -7.50 8.23
C LEU A 101 -9.24 -6.39 8.89
N HIS A 102 -8.60 -5.29 9.28
CA HIS A 102 -9.26 -4.12 9.89
C HIS A 102 -9.96 -3.19 8.87
N LEU A 103 -10.02 -3.60 7.60
CA LEU A 103 -10.70 -2.87 6.51
C LEU A 103 -12.10 -3.42 6.19
N LEU A 104 -12.56 -4.44 6.95
CA LEU A 104 -13.92 -4.97 6.91
C LEU A 104 -14.71 -4.53 8.15
#